data_AF-A0A4S1FUQ2-F1
#
_entry.id   AF-A0A4S1FUQ2-F1
#
_cell.length_a   1.000
_cell.length_b   1.000
_cell.length_c   1.000
_cell.angle_alpha   90.00
_cell.angle_beta   90.00
_cell.angle_gamma   90.00
#
_symmetry.space_group_name_H-M   'P 1'
#
loop_
_entity.id
_entity.type
_entity.pdbx_description
1 polymer ?
#
loop_
_entity_poly.entity_id
_entity_poly.type
_entity_poly.pdbx_seq_one_letter_code
_entity_poly.pdbx_strand_id
1 'polypeptide(L)' 'ARQPMGRLGTPEEIADLAVYLAGATYTSGQAYNIDGGWSI' A
#
# COMPACT_ATOMS: atom_id res chain seq x y z
N ALA A 1 8.29 14.65 1.56
CA ALA A 1 9.26 14.50 2.67
C ALA A 1 10.08 13.22 2.45
N ARG A 2 11.23 13.04 3.09
CA ARG A 2 11.75 11.66 3.32
C ARG A 2 10.59 10.81 3.84
N GLN A 3 10.37 9.64 3.25
CA GLN A 3 9.26 8.71 3.54
C GLN A 3 8.82 8.83 5.01
N PRO A 4 7.63 9.38 5.34
CA PRO A 4 7.24 9.72 6.72
C PRO A 4 7.36 8.57 7.71
N MET A 5 7.15 7.35 7.23
CA MET A 5 7.33 6.12 7.99
C MET A 5 8.78 5.88 8.46
N GLY A 6 9.75 6.62 7.92
CA GLY A 6 11.15 6.63 8.39
C GLY A 6 11.96 5.39 8.03
N ARG A 7 11.39 4.45 7.25
CA ARG A 7 12.06 3.25 6.77
C ARG A 7 11.57 2.86 5.39
N LEU A 8 12.40 2.10 4.66
CA LEU A 8 11.97 1.44 3.43
C LEU A 8 10.92 0.37 3.74
N GLY A 9 9.97 0.23 2.83
CA GLY A 9 9.00 -0.87 2.83
C GLY A 9 9.66 -2.18 2.42
N THR A 10 9.04 -3.30 2.79
CA THR A 10 9.44 -4.63 2.34
C THR A 10 8.50 -5.16 1.25
N PRO A 11 8.93 -6.12 0.42
CA PRO A 11 8.06 -6.76 -0.56
C PRO A 11 6.80 -7.40 0.04
N GLU A 12 6.91 -7.93 1.25
CA GLU A 12 5.80 -8.58 1.97
C GLU A 12 4.67 -7.60 2.27
N GLU A 13 4.98 -6.34 2.57
CA GLU A 13 3.96 -5.31 2.83
C GLU A 13 3.13 -5.00 1.58
N ILE A 14 3.75 -5.08 0.39
CA ILE A 14 3.03 -4.97 -0.88
C ILE A 14 2.17 -6.21 -1.12
N ALA A 15 2.69 -7.40 -0.81
CA ALA A 15 1.94 -8.65 -0.93
C ALA A 15 0.72 -8.68 -0.01
N ASP A 16 0.84 -8.18 1.22
CA ASP A 16 -0.27 -8.08 2.17
C ASP A 16 -1.40 -7.21 1.63
N LEU A 17 -1.08 -6.06 0.99
CA LEU A 17 -2.11 -5.25 0.32
C LEU A 17 -2.77 -6.00 -0.84
N ALA A 18 -1.99 -6.73 -1.65
CA ALA A 18 -2.53 -7.51 -2.75
C ALA A 18 -3.49 -8.61 -2.26
N VAL A 19 -3.12 -9.32 -1.19
CA VAL A 19 -3.97 -10.35 -0.55
C VAL A 19 -5.22 -9.73 0.05
N TYR A 20 -5.11 -8.58 0.71
CA TYR A 20 -6.25 -7.84 1.22
C TYR A 20 -7.22 -7.45 0.10
N LEU A 21 -6.72 -6.88 -1.00
CA LEU A 21 -7.52 -6.47 -2.15
C LEU A 21 -8.14 -7.66 -2.89
N ALA A 22 -7.51 -8.84 -2.88
CA ALA A 22 -8.07 -10.04 -3.48
C ALA A 22 -9.42 -10.46 -2.83
N GLY A 23 -9.65 -10.09 -1.57
CA GLY A 23 -10.92 -10.30 -0.88
C GLY A 23 -11.92 -9.13 -1.00
N ALA A 24 -11.52 -7.99 -1.55
CA ALA A 24 -12.32 -6.77 -1.61
C ALA A 24 -13.30 -6.78 -2.80
N THR A 25 -14.36 -7.58 -2.70
CA THR A 25 -15.29 -7.89 -3.81
C THR A 25 -16.10 -6.72 -4.36
N TYR A 26 -16.18 -5.60 -3.64
CA TYR A 26 -16.89 -4.40 -4.08
C TYR A 26 -15.95 -3.21 -4.41
N THR A 27 -14.64 -3.44 -4.36
CA THR A 27 -13.65 -2.43 -4.70
C THR A 27 -13.27 -2.56 -6.17
N SER A 28 -13.38 -1.47 -6.93
CA SER A 28 -12.93 -1.43 -8.32
C SER A 28 -12.48 -0.02 -8.74
N GLY A 29 -11.51 0.05 -9.66
CA GLY A 29 -11.02 1.30 -10.25
C GLY A 29 -10.31 2.26 -9.29
N GLN A 30 -9.90 1.79 -8.11
CA GLN A 30 -9.24 2.61 -7.10
C GLN A 30 -7.71 2.52 -7.17
N ALA A 31 -7.03 3.62 -6.86
CA ALA A 31 -5.60 3.65 -6.62
C ALA A 31 -5.33 3.60 -5.10
N TYR A 32 -4.44 2.70 -4.68
CA TYR A 32 -4.06 2.52 -3.28
C TYR A 32 -2.61 2.93 -3.07
N ASN A 33 -2.38 3.94 -2.23
CA ASN A 33 -1.03 4.38 -1.89
C ASN A 33 -0.45 3.51 -0.76
N ILE A 34 0.65 2.82 -1.06
CA ILE A 34 1.42 2.00 -0.11
C ILE A 34 2.91 2.35 -0.21
N ASP A 35 3.22 3.61 0.07
CA ASP A 35 4.53 4.20 -0.19
C ASP A 35 5.23 4.72 1.08
N GLY A 36 4.78 4.29 2.26
CA GLY A 36 5.29 4.78 3.53
C GLY A 36 4.93 6.24 3.84
N GLY A 37 3.86 6.75 3.20
CA GLY A 37 3.32 8.09 3.39
C GLY A 37 3.96 9.13 2.48
N TRP A 38 4.59 8.74 1.37
CA TRP A 38 5.23 9.70 0.47
C TRP A 38 4.20 10.58 -0.24
N SER A 39 3.08 10.01 -0.67
CA SER A 39 2.04 10.71 -1.44
C SER A 39 1.10 11.58 -0.59
N ILE A 40 1.31 11.67 0.72
CA ILE A 40 0.56 12.53 1.66
C ILE A 40 1.43 13.66 2.21
#